data_AF-A0A346NR23-F1
#
_entry.id   AF-A0A346NR23-F1
#
_cell.length_a   1.000
_cell.length_b   1.000
_cell.length_c   1.000
_cell.angle_alpha   90.00
_cell.angle_beta   90.00
_cell.angle_gamma   90.00
#
_symmetry.space_group_name_H-M   'P 1'
#
loop_
_entity.id
_entity.type
_entity.pdbx_description
1 polymer ?
#
loop_
_entity_poly.entity_id
_entity_poly.type
_entity_poly.pdbx_seq_one_letter_code
_entity_poly.pdbx_strand_id
1 'polypeptide(L)'
;MSSYTSYKSLCAAIALGLSVSTLSFNAQANGEITDQVNHLKDHLGEYSEEVTWLNDKYDALVTRYETDGAKAVDTQKLLDYWEEVNFHSAIETQYIPLYATIWQNIYGIKTSIENGDDAQQVRQHQQALTQTFWQALGAVKLAAHYQDKGVIDKVKTTDTAPTTGPAVITDIEKRLDKVVAKYAEQLKEVATTMVHDTYMERFEGIEGALIEQDASLVEALEKDFNVTLPQAIENGKSVDEVRGIIDDMKQKLGKAQTLLEKAEQNRKDVF
;
A
#
# COMPACT_ATOMS: atom_id res chain seq x y z
N MET A 1 73.33 12.48 -6.23
CA MET A 1 72.20 13.43 -6.34
C MET A 1 70.95 12.63 -6.66
N SER A 2 69.89 12.79 -5.85
CA SER A 2 68.54 12.17 -5.88
C SER A 2 68.47 10.63 -5.86
N SER A 3 68.10 9.94 -4.78
CA SER A 3 66.76 9.78 -4.13
C SER A 3 65.72 9.17 -5.09
N TYR A 4 64.96 8.10 -4.81
CA TYR A 4 64.27 7.71 -3.58
C TYR A 4 64.04 6.18 -3.52
N THR A 5 63.92 5.70 -2.30
CA THR A 5 63.52 4.37 -1.80
C THR A 5 62.12 3.95 -2.27
N SER A 6 61.88 2.65 -2.46
CA SER A 6 60.54 2.07 -2.27
C SER A 6 60.62 0.67 -1.68
N TYR A 7 59.82 0.48 -0.63
CA TYR A 7 59.79 -0.64 0.30
C TYR A 7 59.07 -1.86 -0.28
N LYS A 8 59.55 -3.04 0.14
CA LYS A 8 58.86 -4.32 0.02
C LYS A 8 57.50 -4.26 0.73
N SER A 9 56.44 -4.73 0.08
CA SER A 9 55.21 -5.14 0.76
C SER A 9 54.95 -6.63 0.55
N LEU A 10 54.73 -7.27 1.69
CA LEU A 10 54.49 -8.68 1.93
C LEU A 10 53.12 -9.09 1.39
N CYS A 11 53.04 -10.20 0.65
CA CYS A 11 51.79 -10.87 0.34
C CYS A 11 51.23 -11.55 1.60
N ALA A 12 50.09 -11.07 2.09
CA ALA A 12 49.27 -11.81 3.05
C ALA A 12 47.94 -12.15 2.36
N ALA A 13 47.78 -13.42 1.99
CA ALA A 13 46.52 -13.97 1.52
C ALA A 13 45.61 -14.21 2.74
N ILE A 14 44.50 -13.48 2.82
CA ILE A 14 43.41 -13.76 3.74
C ILE A 14 42.29 -14.39 2.92
N ALA A 15 42.11 -15.70 3.09
CA ALA A 15 40.93 -16.41 2.62
C ALA A 15 39.76 -16.04 3.55
N LEU A 16 38.83 -15.22 3.05
CA LEU A 16 37.54 -14.98 3.69
C LEU A 16 36.55 -16.03 3.15
N GLY A 17 36.30 -17.06 3.96
CA GLY A 17 35.18 -17.95 3.77
C GLY A 17 33.89 -17.18 4.02
N LEU A 18 33.06 -17.04 2.98
CA LEU A 18 31.68 -16.56 3.10
C LEU A 18 30.84 -17.68 3.72
N SER A 19 30.64 -17.62 5.03
CA SER A 19 29.55 -18.35 5.69
C SER A 19 28.24 -17.65 5.34
N VAL A 20 27.49 -18.19 4.39
CA VAL A 20 26.10 -17.79 4.14
C VAL A 20 25.26 -18.35 5.28
N SER A 21 25.00 -17.53 6.29
CA SER A 21 23.96 -17.82 7.28
C SER A 21 22.60 -17.60 6.60
N THR A 22 21.91 -18.69 6.28
CA THR A 22 20.51 -18.67 5.87
C THR A 22 19.66 -18.26 7.07
N LEU A 23 19.41 -16.96 7.22
CA LEU A 23 18.42 -16.46 8.15
C LEU A 23 17.04 -16.81 7.57
N SER A 24 16.32 -17.72 8.22
CA SER A 24 14.90 -17.95 7.98
C SER A 24 14.14 -16.70 8.41
N PHE A 25 13.82 -15.81 7.49
CA PHE A 25 12.87 -14.74 7.72
C PHE A 25 11.49 -15.37 7.92
N ASN A 26 11.01 -15.42 9.17
CA ASN A 26 9.59 -15.51 9.42
C ASN A 26 9.02 -14.14 9.03
N ALA A 27 8.56 -13.98 7.80
CA ALA A 27 7.76 -12.82 7.43
C ALA A 27 6.57 -12.77 8.39
N GLN A 28 6.51 -11.74 9.24
CA GLN A 28 5.31 -11.49 10.00
C GLN A 28 4.25 -11.05 9.01
N ALA A 29 3.08 -11.69 9.01
CA ALA A 29 2.04 -11.44 8.02
C ALA A 29 1.14 -10.23 8.35
N ASN A 30 1.65 -9.31 9.16
CA ASN A 30 1.17 -7.93 9.23
C ASN A 30 2.04 -7.13 8.27
N GLY A 31 1.50 -6.11 7.58
CA GLY A 31 2.38 -5.05 7.09
C GLY A 31 3.25 -4.62 8.27
N GLU A 32 4.57 -4.69 8.12
CA GLU A 32 5.47 -4.30 9.22
C GLU A 32 5.17 -2.82 9.47
N ILE A 33 4.64 -2.46 10.65
CA ILE A 33 4.54 -1.04 11.01
C ILE A 33 5.97 -0.54 11.04
N THR A 34 6.37 0.15 9.97
CA THR A 34 7.74 0.60 9.81
C THR A 34 8.03 1.61 10.93
N ASP A 35 9.29 1.64 11.38
CA ASP A 35 9.72 2.59 12.42
C ASP A 35 9.34 4.04 12.06
N GLN A 36 9.25 4.36 10.77
CA GLN A 36 8.86 5.66 10.23
C GLN A 36 7.53 6.18 10.79
N VAL A 37 6.52 5.32 10.98
CA VAL A 37 5.19 5.71 11.50
C VAL A 37 5.27 6.24 12.94
N ASN A 38 6.23 5.74 13.73
CA ASN A 38 6.47 6.18 15.10
C ASN A 38 7.54 7.27 15.21
N HIS A 39 8.11 7.70 14.08
CA HIS A 39 9.21 8.67 13.95
C HIS A 39 8.90 9.75 12.88
N LEU A 40 7.64 10.18 12.78
CA LEU A 40 7.15 11.06 11.69
C LEU A 40 7.97 12.35 11.53
N LYS A 41 8.39 12.94 12.65
CA LYS A 41 9.17 14.19 12.65
C LYS A 41 10.50 14.05 11.92
N ASP A 42 11.14 12.90 12.03
CA ASP A 42 12.44 12.62 11.44
C ASP A 42 12.33 12.49 9.90
N HIS A 43 11.14 12.15 9.40
CA HIS A 43 10.86 11.92 7.98
C HIS A 43 10.06 13.05 7.29
N LEU A 44 9.71 14.14 7.99
CA LEU A 44 8.91 15.23 7.39
C LEU A 44 9.52 15.88 6.15
N GLY A 45 10.86 15.90 6.06
CA GLY A 45 11.57 16.39 4.88
C GLY A 45 11.31 15.50 3.67
N GLU A 46 11.57 14.20 3.84
CA GLU A 46 11.32 13.14 2.85
C GLU A 46 9.87 13.16 2.36
N TYR A 47 8.89 13.14 3.28
CA TYR A 47 7.47 13.21 2.91
C TYR A 47 7.09 14.45 2.11
N SER A 48 7.72 15.60 2.38
CA SER A 48 7.46 16.82 1.62
C SER A 48 8.04 16.75 0.20
N GLU A 49 9.21 16.12 0.05
CA GLU A 49 9.84 15.87 -1.25
C GLU A 49 9.03 14.84 -2.06
N GLU A 50 8.61 13.75 -1.45
CA GLU A 50 7.78 12.70 -2.05
C GLU A 50 6.43 13.22 -2.54
N VAL A 51 5.74 14.04 -1.75
CA VAL A 51 4.47 14.69 -2.19
C VAL A 51 4.69 15.59 -3.40
N THR A 52 5.80 16.33 -3.43
CA THR A 52 6.14 17.18 -4.58
C THR A 52 6.42 16.32 -5.81
N TRP A 53 7.21 15.27 -5.64
CA TRP A 53 7.54 14.31 -6.69
C TRP A 53 6.29 13.60 -7.24
N LEU A 54 5.38 13.15 -6.37
CA LEU A 54 4.10 12.56 -6.77
C LEU A 54 3.29 13.53 -7.61
N ASN A 55 3.11 14.78 -7.15
CA ASN A 55 2.38 15.79 -7.91
C ASN A 55 2.98 15.99 -9.32
N ASP A 56 4.30 16.08 -9.43
CA ASP A 56 5.01 16.25 -10.71
C ASP A 56 4.83 15.03 -11.62
N LYS A 57 4.92 13.80 -11.07
CA LYS A 57 4.75 12.55 -11.84
C LYS A 57 3.34 12.40 -12.39
N TYR A 58 2.34 12.64 -11.55
CA TYR A 58 0.94 12.56 -11.94
C TYR A 58 0.58 13.67 -12.94
N ASP A 59 1.10 14.89 -12.76
CA ASP A 59 0.91 15.97 -13.73
C ASP A 59 1.52 15.67 -15.10
N ALA A 60 2.74 15.15 -15.11
CA ALA A 60 3.42 14.77 -16.35
C ALA A 60 2.67 13.66 -17.09
N LEU A 61 2.15 12.66 -16.36
CA LEU A 61 1.38 11.56 -16.93
C LEU A 61 0.05 12.05 -17.52
N VAL A 62 -0.70 12.87 -16.79
CA VAL A 62 -1.97 13.44 -17.27
C VAL A 62 -1.72 14.37 -18.46
N THR A 63 -0.70 15.23 -18.42
CA THR A 63 -0.33 16.11 -19.54
C THR A 63 0.02 15.32 -20.81
N ARG A 64 0.67 14.16 -20.66
CA ARG A 64 0.94 13.25 -21.77
C ARG A 64 -0.35 12.64 -22.33
N TYR A 65 -1.30 12.27 -21.47
CA TYR A 65 -2.62 11.84 -21.90
C TYR A 65 -3.34 12.92 -22.72
N GLU A 66 -3.33 14.16 -22.25
CA GLU A 66 -3.98 15.29 -22.93
C GLU A 66 -3.39 15.58 -24.31
N THR A 67 -2.07 15.40 -24.46
CA THR A 67 -1.35 15.74 -25.69
C THR A 67 -1.38 14.60 -26.71
N ASP A 68 -1.15 13.37 -26.25
CA ASP A 68 -0.85 12.23 -27.11
C ASP A 68 -1.92 11.10 -27.03
N GLY A 69 -2.91 11.25 -26.15
CA GLY A 69 -4.01 10.31 -25.95
C GLY A 69 -3.67 9.05 -25.15
N ALA A 70 -4.69 8.22 -24.89
CA ALA A 70 -4.61 7.04 -24.00
C ALA A 70 -3.44 6.09 -24.32
N LYS A 71 -3.19 5.83 -25.61
CA LYS A 71 -2.16 4.89 -26.05
C LYS A 71 -0.73 5.33 -25.74
N ALA A 72 -0.52 6.62 -25.45
CA ALA A 72 0.78 7.17 -25.11
C ALA A 72 1.12 7.04 -23.62
N VAL A 73 0.16 6.62 -22.80
CA VAL A 73 0.27 6.58 -21.34
C VAL A 73 0.18 5.15 -20.85
N ASP A 74 1.11 4.79 -19.97
CA ASP A 74 1.02 3.58 -19.16
C ASP A 74 0.38 3.95 -17.82
N THR A 75 -0.90 3.61 -17.65
CA THR A 75 -1.66 3.96 -16.43
C THR A 75 -1.22 3.14 -15.22
N GLN A 76 -0.48 2.04 -15.41
CA GLN A 76 0.09 1.28 -14.31
C GLN A 76 1.08 2.12 -13.50
N LYS A 77 1.76 3.06 -14.16
CA LYS A 77 2.70 3.97 -13.52
C LYS A 77 2.10 4.78 -12.38
N LEU A 78 0.79 5.02 -12.37
CA LEU A 78 0.11 5.70 -11.26
C LEU A 78 0.24 4.90 -9.96
N LEU A 79 0.04 3.58 -10.04
CA LEU A 79 0.18 2.67 -8.90
C LEU A 79 1.64 2.58 -8.49
N ASP A 80 2.53 2.33 -9.46
CA ASP A 80 3.97 2.25 -9.23
C ASP A 80 4.50 3.50 -8.50
N TYR A 81 4.08 4.71 -8.89
CA TYR A 81 4.53 5.94 -8.25
C TYR A 81 4.01 6.05 -6.81
N TRP A 82 2.80 5.59 -6.54
CA TRP A 82 2.23 5.63 -5.20
C TRP A 82 2.96 4.66 -4.26
N GLU A 83 3.27 3.46 -4.73
CA GLU A 83 4.01 2.43 -3.99
C GLU A 83 5.51 2.75 -3.84
N GLU A 84 6.07 3.65 -4.66
CA GLU A 84 7.50 4.01 -4.62
C GLU A 84 7.88 4.90 -3.43
N VAL A 85 6.92 5.56 -2.77
CA VAL A 85 7.19 6.59 -1.75
C VAL A 85 6.87 6.14 -0.33
N ASN A 86 7.65 6.52 0.67
CA ASN A 86 7.37 6.19 2.06
C ASN A 86 6.20 6.98 2.68
N PHE A 87 5.78 8.06 2.00
CA PHE A 87 4.67 8.90 2.43
C PHE A 87 3.35 8.14 2.58
N HIS A 88 3.10 7.08 1.79
CA HIS A 88 1.87 6.31 1.90
C HIS A 88 1.73 5.71 3.30
N SER A 89 2.79 5.10 3.86
CA SER A 89 2.79 4.47 5.19
C SER A 89 2.48 5.44 6.33
N ALA A 90 2.85 6.72 6.20
CA ALA A 90 2.57 7.74 7.21
C ALA A 90 1.07 8.12 7.28
N ILE A 91 0.37 8.04 6.16
CA ILE A 91 -1.06 8.38 6.05
C ILE A 91 -1.91 7.17 6.40
N GLU A 92 -1.48 6.03 5.90
CA GLU A 92 -2.10 4.73 5.95
C GLU A 92 -2.51 4.28 7.36
N THR A 93 -1.67 4.58 8.35
CA THR A 93 -1.90 4.17 9.75
C THR A 93 -2.65 5.19 10.59
N GLN A 94 -2.69 6.46 10.18
CA GLN A 94 -3.18 7.57 11.03
C GLN A 94 -4.35 8.34 10.43
N TYR A 95 -4.56 8.23 9.12
CA TYR A 95 -5.47 9.07 8.35
C TYR A 95 -6.21 8.28 7.28
N ILE A 96 -6.82 7.17 7.69
CA ILE A 96 -7.59 6.24 6.86
C ILE A 96 -8.52 6.93 5.83
N PRO A 97 -9.32 7.96 6.18
CA PRO A 97 -10.19 8.61 5.19
C PRO A 97 -9.42 9.31 4.06
N LEU A 98 -8.26 9.90 4.36
CA LEU A 98 -7.41 10.53 3.36
C LEU A 98 -6.70 9.48 2.49
N TYR A 99 -6.25 8.37 3.10
CA TYR A 99 -5.68 7.24 2.36
C TYR A 99 -6.66 6.69 1.32
N ALA A 100 -7.90 6.46 1.74
CA ALA A 100 -8.98 6.02 0.84
C ALA A 100 -9.23 7.01 -0.30
N THR A 101 -9.28 8.31 0.03
CA THR A 101 -9.50 9.37 -0.96
C THR A 101 -8.37 9.45 -1.98
N ILE A 102 -7.12 9.20 -1.58
CA ILE A 102 -5.96 9.12 -2.49
C ILE A 102 -6.19 8.00 -3.50
N TRP A 103 -6.41 6.76 -3.03
CA TRP A 103 -6.66 5.61 -3.90
C TRP A 103 -7.83 5.82 -4.87
N GLN A 104 -8.94 6.38 -4.39
CA GLN A 104 -10.09 6.68 -5.24
C GLN A 104 -9.75 7.66 -6.37
N ASN A 105 -8.94 8.69 -6.10
CA ASN A 105 -8.53 9.62 -7.15
C ASN A 105 -7.49 9.01 -8.10
N ILE A 106 -6.56 8.17 -7.61
CA ILE A 106 -5.61 7.42 -8.43
C ILE A 106 -6.36 6.54 -9.45
N TYR A 107 -7.32 5.73 -8.97
CA TYR A 107 -8.15 4.92 -9.85
C TYR A 107 -9.09 5.75 -10.73
N GLY A 108 -9.56 6.91 -10.25
CA GLY A 108 -10.31 7.87 -11.07
C GLY A 108 -9.52 8.31 -12.30
N ILE A 109 -8.25 8.72 -12.12
CA ILE A 109 -7.34 9.05 -13.23
C ILE A 109 -7.12 7.83 -14.13
N LYS A 110 -6.72 6.69 -13.56
CA LYS A 110 -6.39 5.45 -14.29
C LYS A 110 -7.55 5.00 -15.18
N THR A 111 -8.73 4.84 -14.59
CA THR A 111 -9.91 4.36 -15.31
C THR A 111 -10.41 5.36 -16.35
N SER A 112 -10.38 6.66 -16.07
CA SER A 112 -10.76 7.66 -17.08
C SER A 112 -9.82 7.69 -18.28
N ILE A 113 -8.50 7.53 -18.06
CA ILE A 113 -7.55 7.41 -19.17
C ILE A 113 -7.80 6.12 -19.96
N GLU A 114 -8.00 4.98 -19.29
CA GLU A 114 -8.25 3.68 -19.92
C GLU A 114 -9.54 3.66 -20.74
N ASN A 115 -10.56 4.38 -20.29
CA ASN A 115 -11.82 4.53 -21.02
C ASN A 115 -11.74 5.55 -22.17
N GLY A 116 -10.67 6.35 -22.23
CA GLY A 116 -10.54 7.43 -23.21
C GLY A 116 -11.47 8.61 -22.92
N ASP A 117 -11.75 8.88 -21.64
CA ASP A 117 -12.62 9.98 -21.21
C ASP A 117 -12.00 11.35 -21.54
N ASP A 118 -12.80 12.41 -21.47
CA ASP A 118 -12.31 13.75 -21.75
C ASP A 118 -11.15 14.17 -20.81
N ALA A 119 -10.12 14.78 -21.39
CA ALA A 119 -8.94 15.30 -20.69
C ALA A 119 -9.29 16.14 -19.45
N GLN A 120 -10.35 16.96 -19.53
CA GLN A 120 -10.80 17.77 -18.41
C GLN A 120 -11.31 16.94 -17.24
N GLN A 121 -11.94 15.78 -17.50
CA GLN A 121 -12.40 14.87 -16.45
C GLN A 121 -11.22 14.20 -15.74
N VAL A 122 -10.23 13.72 -16.50
CA VAL A 122 -8.98 13.19 -15.93
C VAL A 122 -8.29 14.26 -15.08
N ARG A 123 -8.27 15.52 -15.55
CA ARG A 123 -7.67 16.64 -14.83
C ARG A 123 -8.40 16.99 -13.53
N GLN A 124 -9.71 16.78 -13.45
CA GLN A 124 -10.47 16.95 -12.20
C GLN A 124 -10.03 15.94 -11.13
N HIS A 125 -9.86 14.67 -11.49
CA HIS A 125 -9.33 13.66 -10.57
C HIS A 125 -7.90 13.99 -10.11
N GLN A 126 -7.03 14.44 -11.01
CA GLN A 126 -5.67 14.85 -10.65
C GLN A 126 -5.65 16.07 -9.70
N GLN A 127 -6.52 17.06 -9.92
CA GLN A 127 -6.62 18.22 -9.03
C GLN A 127 -7.10 17.82 -7.63
N ALA A 128 -8.12 16.94 -7.56
CA ALA A 128 -8.59 16.39 -6.29
C ALA A 128 -7.50 15.57 -5.58
N LEU A 129 -6.75 14.75 -6.32
CA LEU A 129 -5.61 14.01 -5.79
C LEU A 129 -4.54 14.95 -5.21
N THR A 130 -4.15 15.97 -5.96
CA THR A 130 -3.16 16.98 -5.55
C THR A 130 -3.57 17.66 -4.25
N GLN A 131 -4.84 18.07 -4.15
CA GLN A 131 -5.39 18.66 -2.92
C GLN A 131 -5.33 17.68 -1.75
N THR A 132 -5.67 16.41 -2.00
CA THR A 132 -5.65 15.36 -0.99
C THR A 132 -4.23 15.09 -0.50
N PHE A 133 -3.23 15.06 -1.37
CA PHE A 133 -1.82 14.93 -0.98
C PHE A 133 -1.37 16.07 -0.06
N TRP A 134 -1.72 17.33 -0.37
CA TRP A 134 -1.37 18.47 0.49
C TRP A 134 -2.11 18.42 1.84
N GLN A 135 -3.37 18.01 1.85
CA GLN A 135 -4.13 17.83 3.08
C GLN A 135 -3.50 16.73 3.96
N ALA A 136 -3.15 15.59 3.35
CA ALA A 136 -2.52 14.48 4.04
C ALA A 136 -1.14 14.87 4.59
N LEU A 137 -0.34 15.64 3.84
CA LEU A 137 0.95 16.15 4.33
C LEU A 137 0.75 17.11 5.51
N GLY A 138 -0.27 17.95 5.47
CA GLY A 138 -0.66 18.82 6.59
C GLY A 138 -1.06 18.01 7.83
N ALA A 139 -1.80 16.93 7.64
CA ALA A 139 -2.20 16.00 8.70
C ALA A 139 -0.97 15.33 9.33
N VAL A 140 -0.07 14.77 8.51
CA VAL A 140 1.19 14.15 8.97
C VAL A 140 2.06 15.16 9.74
N LYS A 141 2.17 16.40 9.28
CA LYS A 141 2.88 17.48 10.00
C LYS A 141 2.27 17.76 11.37
N LEU A 142 0.94 17.74 11.48
CA LEU A 142 0.24 17.91 12.74
C LEU A 142 0.44 16.71 13.67
N ALA A 143 0.32 15.48 13.16
CA ALA A 143 0.63 14.27 13.93
C ALA A 143 2.07 14.27 14.43
N ALA A 144 3.05 14.58 13.58
CA ALA A 144 4.46 14.67 13.97
C ALA A 144 4.67 15.64 15.14
N HIS A 145 3.99 16.80 15.14
CA HIS A 145 4.04 17.76 16.24
C HIS A 145 3.46 17.22 17.55
N TYR A 146 2.39 16.43 17.49
CA TYR A 146 1.82 15.80 18.67
C TYR A 146 2.61 14.57 19.14
N GLN A 147 3.22 13.82 18.21
CA GLN A 147 4.14 12.72 18.48
C GLN A 147 5.37 13.20 19.23
N ASP A 148 5.99 14.29 18.78
CA ASP A 148 7.14 14.94 19.41
C ASP A 148 6.85 15.43 20.83
N LYS A 149 5.59 15.79 21.10
CA LYS A 149 5.12 16.17 22.43
C LYS A 149 4.76 14.98 23.33
N GLY A 150 4.79 13.76 22.79
CA GLY A 150 4.41 12.54 23.51
C GLY A 150 2.94 12.50 23.93
N VAL A 151 2.05 13.18 23.19
CA VAL A 151 0.61 13.23 23.51
C VAL A 151 -0.25 12.31 22.64
N ILE A 152 0.38 11.58 21.72
CA ILE A 152 -0.24 10.47 20.99
C ILE A 152 0.48 9.18 21.34
N ASP A 153 -0.28 8.11 21.50
CA ASP A 153 0.28 6.78 21.73
C ASP A 153 1.04 6.30 20.49
N LYS A 154 2.05 5.46 20.71
CA LYS A 154 2.72 4.78 19.60
C LYS A 154 1.73 3.88 18.87
N VAL A 155 1.77 3.92 17.55
CA VAL A 155 1.03 2.97 16.71
C VAL A 155 1.65 1.60 16.94
N LYS A 156 0.81 0.62 17.30
CA LYS A 156 1.19 -0.77 17.57
C LYS A 156 0.19 -1.69 16.91
N THR A 157 0.66 -2.81 16.39
CA THR A 157 -0.20 -3.93 16.02
C THR A 157 -0.75 -4.56 17.30
N THR A 158 -2.06 -4.45 17.55
CA THR A 158 -2.69 -4.94 18.79
C THR A 158 -3.17 -6.38 18.71
N ASP A 159 -3.23 -6.96 17.51
CA ASP A 159 -3.71 -8.31 17.29
C ASP A 159 -2.56 -9.32 17.13
N THR A 160 -2.75 -10.50 17.74
CA THR A 160 -1.90 -11.67 17.46
C THR A 160 -2.22 -12.13 16.03
N ALA A 161 -1.38 -11.72 15.09
CA ALA A 161 -1.59 -11.98 13.69
C ALA A 161 -1.48 -13.47 13.36
N PRO A 162 -2.28 -13.97 12.41
CA PRO A 162 -1.99 -15.25 11.78
C PRO A 162 -0.58 -15.24 11.21
N THR A 163 0.15 -16.35 11.35
CA THR A 163 1.57 -16.42 10.96
C THR A 163 1.78 -17.00 9.56
N THR A 164 0.72 -17.32 8.84
CA THR A 164 0.77 -17.88 7.48
C THR A 164 -0.20 -17.15 6.56
N GLY A 165 0.15 -17.04 5.28
CA GLY A 165 -0.67 -16.34 4.30
C GLY A 165 -2.11 -16.88 4.21
N PRO A 166 -2.32 -18.20 4.15
CA PRO A 166 -3.67 -18.79 4.13
C PRO A 166 -4.51 -18.47 5.37
N ALA A 167 -3.89 -18.42 6.55
CA ALA A 167 -4.59 -18.08 7.78
C ALA A 167 -4.96 -16.58 7.83
N VAL A 168 -4.13 -15.71 7.24
CA VAL A 168 -4.46 -14.29 7.03
C VAL A 168 -5.67 -14.14 6.12
N ILE A 169 -5.73 -14.86 4.99
CA ILE A 169 -6.90 -14.83 4.09
C ILE A 169 -8.18 -15.20 4.86
N THR A 170 -8.14 -16.27 5.65
CA THR A 170 -9.31 -16.69 6.46
C THR A 170 -9.74 -15.60 7.46
N ASP A 171 -8.81 -14.82 8.03
CA ASP A 171 -9.15 -13.71 8.92
C ASP A 171 -9.76 -12.53 8.15
N ILE A 172 -9.21 -12.21 6.98
CA ILE A 172 -9.76 -11.20 6.07
C ILE A 172 -11.23 -11.49 5.75
N GLU A 173 -11.54 -12.72 5.32
CA GLU A 173 -12.92 -13.10 4.97
C GLU A 173 -13.89 -12.91 6.14
N LYS A 174 -13.48 -13.27 7.37
CA LYS A 174 -14.28 -13.07 8.59
C LYS A 174 -14.48 -11.60 8.92
N ARG A 175 -13.47 -10.75 8.68
CA ARG A 175 -13.59 -9.31 8.90
C ARG A 175 -14.54 -8.68 7.88
N LEU A 176 -14.47 -9.10 6.62
CA LEU A 176 -15.41 -8.68 5.58
C LEU A 176 -16.86 -9.08 5.93
N ASP A 177 -17.11 -10.26 6.50
CA ASP A 177 -18.45 -10.61 7.01
C ASP A 177 -18.95 -9.64 8.08
N LYS A 178 -18.05 -9.20 8.98
CA LYS A 178 -18.40 -8.20 9.99
C LYS A 178 -18.65 -6.82 9.38
N VAL A 179 -17.96 -6.44 8.30
CA VAL A 179 -18.25 -5.21 7.55
C VAL A 179 -19.71 -5.21 7.09
N VAL A 180 -20.18 -6.30 6.46
CA VAL A 180 -21.59 -6.42 6.03
C VAL A 180 -22.53 -6.27 7.24
N ALA A 181 -22.22 -6.93 8.36
CA ALA A 181 -23.04 -6.86 9.56
C ALA A 181 -23.12 -5.42 10.12
N LYS A 182 -21.98 -4.71 10.23
CA LYS A 182 -21.94 -3.32 10.70
C LYS A 182 -22.62 -2.35 9.74
N TYR A 183 -22.48 -2.59 8.45
CA TYR A 183 -23.20 -1.80 7.45
C TYR A 183 -24.71 -2.02 7.54
N ALA A 184 -25.17 -3.26 7.74
CA ALA A 184 -26.58 -3.58 7.95
C ALA A 184 -27.16 -2.94 9.23
N GLU A 185 -26.34 -2.79 10.28
CA GLU A 185 -26.65 -2.04 11.50
C GLU A 185 -26.72 -0.50 11.30
N GLN A 186 -26.55 0.00 10.07
CA GLN A 186 -26.46 1.43 9.71
C GLN A 186 -25.23 2.14 10.30
N LEU A 187 -24.20 1.40 10.69
CA LEU A 187 -22.94 1.95 11.21
C LEU A 187 -21.93 2.12 10.08
N LYS A 188 -22.20 3.08 9.18
CA LYS A 188 -21.41 3.27 7.94
C LYS A 188 -19.96 3.62 8.22
N GLU A 189 -19.70 4.52 9.15
CA GLU A 189 -18.35 4.96 9.51
C GLU A 189 -17.54 3.79 10.11
N VAL A 190 -18.19 2.97 10.95
CA VAL A 190 -17.58 1.77 11.52
C VAL A 190 -17.29 0.75 10.43
N ALA A 191 -18.25 0.48 9.54
CA ALA A 191 -18.05 -0.45 8.43
C ALA A 191 -16.89 -0.01 7.52
N THR A 192 -16.82 1.28 7.19
CA THR A 192 -15.75 1.85 6.38
C THR A 192 -14.39 1.70 7.07
N THR A 193 -14.31 2.06 8.35
CA THR A 193 -13.08 1.87 9.16
C THR A 193 -12.64 0.42 9.17
N MET A 194 -13.58 -0.52 9.36
CA MET A 194 -13.27 -1.95 9.36
C MET A 194 -12.76 -2.48 8.01
N VAL A 195 -13.21 -1.94 6.87
CA VAL A 195 -12.67 -2.29 5.55
C VAL A 195 -11.20 -1.90 5.48
N HIS A 196 -10.89 -0.68 5.86
CA HIS A 196 -9.52 -0.17 5.86
C HIS A 196 -8.63 -0.90 6.86
N ASP A 197 -9.09 -1.13 8.10
CA ASP A 197 -8.35 -1.93 9.08
C ASP A 197 -8.09 -3.35 8.58
N THR A 198 -9.03 -3.93 7.82
CA THR A 198 -8.84 -5.26 7.22
C THR A 198 -7.79 -5.26 6.12
N TYR A 199 -7.82 -4.27 5.24
CA TYR A 199 -6.75 -4.10 4.25
C TYR A 199 -5.41 -3.92 4.98
N MET A 200 -5.38 -3.04 5.98
CA MET A 200 -4.13 -2.67 6.61
C MET A 200 -3.50 -3.77 7.45
N GLU A 201 -4.27 -4.29 8.38
CA GLU A 201 -3.72 -5.19 9.38
C GLU A 201 -3.48 -6.59 8.82
N ARG A 202 -3.95 -6.89 7.60
CA ARG A 202 -3.94 -8.24 7.04
C ARG A 202 -3.52 -8.30 5.58
N PHE A 203 -4.16 -7.54 4.70
CA PHE A 203 -3.92 -7.71 3.26
C PHE A 203 -2.51 -7.28 2.85
N GLU A 204 -2.02 -6.12 3.32
CA GLU A 204 -0.64 -5.69 3.06
C GLU A 204 0.40 -6.75 3.46
N GLY A 205 0.18 -7.42 4.60
CA GLY A 205 1.11 -8.41 5.13
C GLY A 205 1.26 -9.67 4.28
N ILE A 206 0.38 -9.89 3.30
CA ILE A 206 0.48 -10.99 2.33
C ILE A 206 0.72 -10.51 0.90
N GLU A 207 0.69 -9.20 0.66
CA GLU A 207 0.74 -8.60 -0.66
C GLU A 207 2.05 -8.91 -1.39
N GLY A 208 3.19 -8.69 -0.74
CA GLY A 208 4.50 -8.97 -1.34
C GLY A 208 4.69 -10.43 -1.73
N ALA A 209 4.12 -11.38 -0.97
CA ALA A 209 4.17 -12.79 -1.34
C ALA A 209 3.19 -13.13 -2.47
N LEU A 210 2.07 -12.41 -2.56
CA LEU A 210 1.01 -12.65 -3.54
C LEU A 210 1.32 -11.99 -4.89
N ILE A 211 1.94 -10.81 -4.91
CA ILE A 211 2.29 -10.05 -6.12
C ILE A 211 3.32 -10.81 -6.97
N GLU A 212 4.22 -11.57 -6.33
CA GLU A 212 5.15 -12.49 -7.00
C GLU A 212 4.42 -13.64 -7.74
N GLN A 213 3.21 -13.98 -7.32
CA GLN A 213 2.43 -15.08 -7.89
C GLN A 213 1.41 -14.59 -8.93
N ASP A 214 0.71 -13.49 -8.64
CA ASP A 214 -0.38 -12.95 -9.47
C ASP A 214 -0.61 -11.46 -9.18
N ALA A 215 0.18 -10.59 -9.80
CA ALA A 215 0.06 -9.14 -9.64
C ALA A 215 -1.31 -8.58 -10.04
N SER A 216 -1.95 -9.15 -11.06
CA SER A 216 -3.30 -8.71 -11.47
C SER A 216 -4.36 -9.05 -10.43
N LEU A 217 -4.19 -10.14 -9.68
CA LEU A 217 -5.07 -10.48 -8.56
C LEU A 217 -4.89 -9.51 -7.38
N VAL A 218 -3.65 -9.10 -7.09
CA VAL A 218 -3.34 -8.10 -6.06
C VAL A 218 -4.03 -6.78 -6.41
N GLU A 219 -3.76 -6.23 -7.59
CA GLU A 219 -4.36 -4.96 -8.04
C GLU A 219 -5.91 -5.00 -7.98
N ALA A 220 -6.51 -6.14 -8.37
CA ALA A 220 -7.96 -6.30 -8.30
C ALA A 220 -8.49 -6.28 -6.86
N LEU A 221 -7.77 -6.89 -5.92
CA LEU A 221 -8.13 -6.89 -4.49
C LEU A 221 -7.89 -5.51 -3.85
N GLU A 222 -6.80 -4.83 -4.19
CA GLU A 222 -6.52 -3.47 -3.72
C GLU A 222 -7.60 -2.49 -4.18
N LYS A 223 -7.98 -2.55 -5.47
CA LYS A 223 -9.11 -1.78 -5.98
C LYS A 223 -10.38 -2.06 -5.19
N ASP A 224 -10.66 -3.32 -4.87
CA ASP A 224 -11.86 -3.67 -4.13
C ASP A 224 -11.84 -3.13 -2.70
N PHE A 225 -10.71 -3.25 -2.00
CA PHE A 225 -10.52 -2.75 -0.64
C PHE A 225 -10.53 -1.22 -0.55
N ASN A 226 -9.85 -0.54 -1.47
CA ASN A 226 -9.59 0.89 -1.35
C ASN A 226 -10.58 1.76 -2.14
N VAL A 227 -11.30 1.17 -3.11
CA VAL A 227 -12.22 1.92 -3.99
C VAL A 227 -13.61 1.29 -4.03
N THR A 228 -13.76 0.08 -4.56
CA THR A 228 -15.08 -0.50 -4.88
C THR A 228 -15.98 -0.62 -3.65
N LEU A 229 -15.47 -1.22 -2.57
CA LEU A 229 -16.24 -1.46 -1.35
C LEU A 229 -16.46 -0.17 -0.54
N PRO A 230 -15.44 0.68 -0.25
CA PRO A 230 -15.65 1.96 0.43
C PRO A 230 -16.66 2.85 -0.28
N GLN A 231 -16.57 3.00 -1.61
CA GLN A 231 -17.52 3.82 -2.36
C GLN A 231 -18.94 3.24 -2.33
N ALA A 232 -19.10 1.92 -2.32
CA ALA A 232 -20.43 1.31 -2.18
C ALA A 232 -21.08 1.64 -0.83
N ILE A 233 -20.30 1.62 0.25
CA ILE A 233 -20.73 1.97 1.60
C ILE A 233 -21.06 3.47 1.69
N GLU A 234 -20.16 4.33 1.21
CA GLU A 234 -20.29 5.79 1.23
C GLU A 234 -21.52 6.25 0.45
N ASN A 235 -21.70 5.73 -0.78
CA ASN A 235 -22.85 6.04 -1.62
C ASN A 235 -24.16 5.42 -1.13
N GLY A 236 -24.14 4.66 -0.04
CA GLY A 236 -25.35 4.11 0.57
C GLY A 236 -26.02 3.03 -0.27
N LYS A 237 -25.24 2.21 -1.00
CA LYS A 237 -25.79 1.06 -1.73
C LYS A 237 -26.55 0.11 -0.79
N SER A 238 -27.46 -0.69 -1.32
CA SER A 238 -28.21 -1.64 -0.49
C SER A 238 -27.27 -2.66 0.19
N VAL A 239 -27.72 -3.22 1.32
CA VAL A 239 -26.95 -4.25 2.04
C VAL A 239 -26.64 -5.45 1.15
N ASP A 240 -27.56 -5.80 0.24
CA ASP A 240 -27.36 -6.92 -0.70
C ASP A 240 -26.32 -6.59 -1.77
N GLU A 241 -26.27 -5.36 -2.27
CA GLU A 241 -25.21 -4.91 -3.19
C GLU A 241 -23.83 -4.90 -2.51
N VAL A 242 -23.74 -4.40 -1.28
CA VAL A 242 -22.48 -4.42 -0.51
C VAL A 242 -22.04 -5.86 -0.22
N ARG A 243 -22.98 -6.75 0.11
CA ARG A 243 -22.69 -8.18 0.29
C ARG A 243 -22.17 -8.80 -1.01
N GLY A 244 -22.77 -8.48 -2.16
CA GLY A 244 -22.31 -8.99 -3.46
C GLY A 244 -20.86 -8.60 -3.77
N ILE A 245 -20.46 -7.36 -3.49
CA ILE A 245 -19.06 -6.91 -3.65
C ILE A 245 -18.14 -7.73 -2.75
N ILE A 246 -18.53 -7.96 -1.49
CA ILE A 246 -17.74 -8.75 -0.55
C ILE A 246 -17.65 -10.22 -0.96
N ASP A 247 -18.71 -10.81 -1.51
CA ASP A 247 -18.68 -12.18 -2.03
C ASP A 247 -17.72 -12.29 -3.23
N ASP A 248 -17.67 -11.28 -4.10
CA ASP A 248 -16.71 -11.21 -5.21
C ASP A 248 -15.27 -11.03 -4.71
N MET A 249 -15.05 -10.28 -3.63
CA MET A 249 -13.75 -10.18 -2.96
C MET A 249 -13.33 -11.53 -2.38
N LYS A 250 -14.24 -12.23 -1.70
CA LYS A 250 -13.98 -13.57 -1.13
C LYS A 250 -13.60 -14.60 -2.18
N GLN A 251 -14.20 -14.55 -3.36
CA GLN A 251 -13.78 -15.42 -4.48
C GLN A 251 -12.32 -15.16 -4.90
N LYS A 252 -11.92 -13.88 -4.99
CA LYS A 252 -10.53 -13.48 -5.29
C LYS A 252 -9.58 -13.91 -4.17
N LEU A 253 -9.98 -13.73 -2.92
CA LEU A 253 -9.23 -14.17 -1.74
C LEU A 253 -9.05 -15.69 -1.70
N GLY A 254 -10.05 -16.48 -2.08
CA GLY A 254 -9.93 -17.94 -2.21
C GLY A 254 -8.89 -18.36 -3.27
N LYS A 255 -8.79 -17.60 -4.38
CA LYS A 255 -7.72 -17.77 -5.36
C LYS A 255 -6.35 -17.42 -4.75
N ALA A 256 -6.25 -16.30 -4.04
CA ALA A 256 -5.03 -15.87 -3.38
C ALA A 256 -4.55 -16.89 -2.35
N GLN A 257 -5.46 -17.47 -1.56
CA GLN A 257 -5.16 -18.54 -0.62
C GLN A 257 -4.51 -19.73 -1.33
N THR A 258 -5.10 -20.19 -2.44
CA THR A 258 -4.56 -21.32 -3.22
C THR A 258 -3.15 -21.04 -3.76
N LEU A 259 -2.86 -19.79 -4.15
CA LEU A 259 -1.53 -19.39 -4.62
C LEU A 259 -0.51 -19.36 -3.48
N LEU A 260 -0.88 -18.79 -2.34
CA LEU A 260 -0.01 -18.71 -1.15
C LEU A 260 0.30 -20.10 -0.58
N GLU A 261 -0.68 -21.01 -0.55
CA GLU A 261 -0.47 -22.41 -0.15
C GLU A 261 0.57 -23.10 -1.03
N LYS A 262 0.50 -22.91 -2.36
CA LYS A 262 1.49 -23.46 -3.30
C LYS A 262 2.86 -22.83 -3.13
N ALA A 263 2.93 -21.51 -2.94
CA ALA A 263 4.19 -20.80 -2.73
C ALA A 263 4.88 -21.24 -1.42
N GLU A 264 4.11 -21.49 -0.35
CA GLU A 264 4.63 -22.04 0.91
C GLU A 264 5.13 -23.48 0.77
N GLN A 265 4.43 -24.33 0.01
CA GLN A 265 4.88 -25.71 -0.26
C GLN A 265 6.19 -25.72 -1.05
N ASN A 266 6.27 -24.95 -2.13
CA ASN A 266 7.47 -24.86 -2.96
C ASN A 266 8.69 -24.34 -2.17
N ARG A 267 8.51 -23.42 -1.22
CA ARG A 267 9.60 -22.96 -0.35
C ARG A 267 10.11 -24.08 0.57
N LYS A 268 9.23 -24.93 1.11
CA LYS A 268 9.62 -26.03 2.00
C LYS A 268 10.38 -27.15 1.28
N ASP A 269 10.17 -27.32 -0.02
CA ASP A 269 10.84 -28.37 -0.82
C ASP A 269 12.26 -28.00 -1.28
N VAL A 270 12.64 -26.72 -1.18
CA VAL A 270 13.95 -26.20 -1.64
C VAL A 270 14.98 -26.14 -0.49
N PHE A 271 14.55 -26.28 0.76
CA PHE A 271 15.40 -26.32 1.96
C PHE A 271 15.44 -27.72 2.59
#